data_AF-A0A2G5XQA9-F1
#
_entry.id   AF-A0A2G5XQA9-F1
#
_cell.length_a   1.000
_cell.length_b   1.000
_cell.length_c   1.000
_cell.angle_alpha   90.00
_cell.angle_beta   90.00
_cell.angle_gamma   90.00
#
_symmetry.space_group_name_H-M   'P 1'
#
loop_
_entity.id
_entity.type
_entity.pdbx_description
1 polymer ?
#
loop_
_entity_poly.entity_id
_entity_poly.type
_entity_poly.pdbx_seq_one_letter_code
_entity_poly.pdbx_strand_id
1 'polypeptide(L)'
;MTKWLVVGTDQRLRIANELLVKSGIDSEYVCSDTFNEQLKNTLMNTKPDYLLLPLLLMEQSIPVDYLQEGSSVYSGNTSADWRQELAKKGISHTNYLENEQFIWRNAQLTAEAFVHVFYEQTKRQIAGKHFYIAGFGRVGKAIAHTLHQLQATVTIVARADEQLAEAGVLGYNTLLLDETTKFTHGYLVNTIPAQWLNPNQSGAVHVFDVSSVPGCLKHADSSEYYTIHLKLPGKHFPEDAAAVLVDAVLRMSIDERGTKCSKENESD
;
A
#
# COMPACT_ATOMS: atom_id res chain seq x y z
N MET A 1 8.01 17.72 24.22
CA MET A 1 8.06 16.39 23.58
C MET A 1 7.15 16.44 22.38
N THR A 2 7.59 15.87 21.27
CA THR A 2 6.82 15.79 20.04
C THR A 2 5.61 14.87 20.22
N LYS A 3 4.41 15.38 19.95
CA LYS A 3 3.15 14.64 20.09
C LYS A 3 2.69 14.05 18.76
N TRP A 4 2.41 12.75 18.77
CA TRP A 4 1.85 12.03 17.65
C TRP A 4 0.39 11.68 17.90
N LEU A 5 -0.39 11.70 16.83
CA LEU A 5 -1.72 11.10 16.80
C LEU A 5 -1.78 10.11 15.64
N VAL A 6 -2.10 8.86 15.94
CA VAL A 6 -2.31 7.82 14.94
C VAL A 6 -3.80 7.57 14.78
N VAL A 7 -4.31 7.64 13.55
CA VAL A 7 -5.74 7.52 13.26
C VAL A 7 -5.95 6.44 12.21
N GLY A 8 -6.88 5.53 12.46
CA GLY A 8 -7.31 4.54 11.47
C GLY A 8 -7.89 3.28 12.07
N THR A 9 -8.49 2.46 11.21
CA THR A 9 -9.09 1.17 11.59
C THR A 9 -8.22 -0.04 11.24
N ASP A 10 -7.15 0.15 10.45
CA ASP A 10 -6.18 -0.92 10.13
C ASP A 10 -5.41 -1.33 11.39
N GLN A 11 -5.35 -2.63 11.68
CA GLN A 11 -4.64 -3.17 12.84
C GLN A 11 -3.19 -2.70 12.92
N ARG A 12 -2.53 -2.48 11.77
CA ARG A 12 -1.16 -1.96 11.72
C ARG A 12 -1.04 -0.58 12.36
N LEU A 13 -2.09 0.25 12.36
CA LEU A 13 -2.04 1.62 12.89
C LEU A 13 -2.10 1.63 14.42
N ARG A 14 -2.92 0.74 15.01
CA ARG A 14 -2.89 0.50 16.46
C ARG A 14 -1.49 0.04 16.89
N ILE A 15 -0.91 -0.93 16.19
CA ILE A 15 0.42 -1.45 16.50
C ILE A 15 1.50 -0.38 16.24
N ALA A 16 1.36 0.43 15.19
CA ALA A 16 2.27 1.54 14.92
C ALA A 16 2.32 2.52 16.11
N ASN A 17 1.15 2.85 16.68
CA ASN A 17 1.10 3.65 17.90
C ASN A 17 1.83 2.98 19.07
N GLU A 18 1.61 1.68 19.29
CA GLU A 18 2.30 0.92 20.34
C GLU A 18 3.83 0.95 20.16
N LEU A 19 4.33 0.85 18.93
CA LEU A 19 5.76 0.94 18.61
C LEU A 19 6.33 2.34 18.85
N LEU A 20 5.57 3.40 18.54
CA LEU A 20 5.95 4.77 18.84
C LEU A 20 6.07 4.99 20.36
N VAL A 21 5.05 4.60 21.13
CA VAL A 21 5.05 4.70 22.60
C VAL A 21 6.20 3.90 23.21
N LYS A 22 6.44 2.68 22.74
CA LYS A 22 7.57 1.84 23.19
C LYS A 22 8.93 2.48 22.93
N SER A 23 9.03 3.33 21.91
CA SER A 23 10.24 4.09 21.55
C SER A 23 10.37 5.41 22.34
N GLY A 24 9.50 5.66 23.32
CA GLY A 24 9.51 6.86 24.16
C GLY A 24 8.88 8.09 23.50
N ILE A 25 8.11 7.91 22.42
CA ILE A 25 7.39 9.00 21.74
C ILE A 25 6.01 9.15 22.37
N ASP A 26 5.61 10.39 22.66
CA ASP A 26 4.27 10.73 23.12
C ASP A 26 3.28 10.56 21.96
N SER A 27 2.46 9.51 22.01
CA SER A 27 1.58 9.12 20.90
C SER A 27 0.24 8.58 21.39
N GLU A 28 -0.84 9.10 20.80
CA GLU A 28 -2.21 8.63 21.03
C GLU A 28 -2.79 7.93 19.80
N TYR A 29 -3.74 7.01 19.98
CA TYR A 29 -4.40 6.28 18.91
C TYR A 29 -5.91 6.48 18.93
N VAL A 30 -6.49 6.75 17.75
CA VAL A 30 -7.93 6.81 17.52
C VAL A 30 -8.34 5.80 16.46
N CYS A 31 -9.17 4.83 16.85
CA CYS A 31 -9.71 3.80 15.97
C CYS A 31 -10.88 4.37 15.14
N SER A 32 -10.57 5.07 14.04
CA SER A 32 -11.57 5.61 13.12
C SER A 32 -10.99 5.89 11.74
N ASP A 33 -11.80 5.70 10.71
CA ASP A 33 -11.53 6.05 9.31
C ASP A 33 -12.43 7.18 8.80
N THR A 34 -13.06 7.90 9.71
CA THR A 34 -13.95 9.03 9.41
C THR A 34 -13.78 10.14 10.45
N PHE A 35 -14.04 11.39 10.09
CA PHE A 35 -13.99 12.50 11.02
C PHE A 35 -15.24 12.52 11.92
N ASN A 36 -15.12 11.93 13.11
CA ASN A 36 -16.19 11.85 14.11
C ASN A 36 -15.89 12.72 15.36
N GLU A 37 -16.85 12.81 16.28
CA GLU A 37 -16.70 13.62 17.51
C GLU A 37 -15.55 13.14 18.41
N GLN A 38 -15.22 11.84 18.42
CA GLN A 38 -14.06 11.34 19.16
C GLN A 38 -12.76 11.91 18.57
N LEU A 39 -12.55 11.78 17.27
CA LEU A 39 -11.36 12.28 16.59
C LEU A 39 -11.24 13.80 16.73
N LYS A 40 -12.35 14.52 16.58
CA LYS A 40 -12.42 15.97 16.80
C LYS A 40 -11.98 16.36 18.21
N ASN A 41 -12.54 15.72 19.24
CA ASN A 41 -12.18 16.01 20.63
C ASN A 41 -10.72 15.72 20.92
N THR A 42 -10.18 14.60 20.42
CA THR A 42 -8.75 14.27 20.56
C THR A 42 -7.87 15.31 19.86
N LEU A 43 -8.18 15.72 18.64
CA LEU A 43 -7.41 16.76 17.93
C LEU A 43 -7.38 18.08 18.70
N MET A 44 -8.52 18.51 19.23
CA MET A 44 -8.63 19.76 20.00
C MET A 44 -7.87 19.72 21.34
N ASN A 45 -7.84 18.56 21.99
CA ASN A 45 -7.20 18.38 23.31
C ASN A 45 -5.70 18.14 23.19
N THR A 46 -5.29 17.18 22.35
CA THR A 46 -3.91 16.73 22.23
C THR A 46 -3.06 17.74 21.46
N LYS A 47 -3.65 18.37 20.43
CA LYS A 47 -2.99 19.27 19.47
C LYS A 47 -1.67 18.65 18.97
N PRO A 48 -1.76 17.56 18.18
CA PRO A 48 -0.57 16.80 17.79
C PRO A 48 0.32 17.58 16.83
N ASP A 49 1.64 17.43 16.99
CA ASP A 49 2.64 17.94 16.06
C ASP A 49 2.70 17.10 14.78
N TYR A 50 2.45 15.79 14.92
CA TYR A 50 2.48 14.82 13.83
C TYR A 50 1.21 13.97 13.81
N LEU A 51 0.65 13.78 12.62
CA LEU A 51 -0.54 12.98 12.40
C LEU A 51 -0.22 11.83 11.44
N LEU A 52 -0.43 10.59 11.87
CA LEU A 52 -0.30 9.40 11.03
C LEU A 52 -1.69 8.89 10.63
N LEU A 53 -1.98 8.94 9.34
CA LEU A 53 -3.26 8.56 8.75
C LEU A 53 -3.17 7.24 7.96
N PRO A 54 -4.33 6.61 7.66
CA PRO A 54 -4.38 5.33 6.98
C PRO A 54 -3.83 5.35 5.55
N LEU A 55 -3.56 4.15 5.04
CA LEU A 55 -3.05 3.95 3.69
C LEU A 55 -4.13 4.19 2.64
N LEU A 56 -5.36 3.79 2.95
CA LEU A 56 -6.53 4.09 2.13
C LEU A 56 -7.16 5.42 2.55
N LEU A 57 -7.92 6.00 1.62
CA LEU A 57 -8.68 7.22 1.84
C LEU A 57 -9.67 7.03 3.01
N MET A 58 -9.72 8.02 3.90
CA MET A 58 -10.75 8.12 4.94
C MET A 58 -12.12 8.42 4.29
N GLU A 59 -13.21 7.92 4.88
CA GLU A 59 -14.56 8.19 4.40
C GLU A 59 -14.89 9.68 4.44
N GLN A 60 -14.45 10.34 5.52
CA GLN A 60 -14.51 11.78 5.67
C GLN A 60 -13.13 12.27 6.12
N SER A 61 -12.57 13.20 5.34
CA SER A 61 -11.28 13.82 5.66
C SER A 61 -11.40 14.75 6.87
N ILE A 62 -10.31 14.91 7.61
CA ILE A 62 -10.25 15.80 8.77
C ILE A 62 -10.27 17.26 8.25
N PRO A 63 -11.23 18.11 8.66
CA PRO A 63 -11.21 19.50 8.24
C PRO A 63 -9.93 20.18 8.75
N VAL A 64 -9.25 20.92 7.88
CA VAL A 64 -7.92 21.47 8.18
C VAL A 64 -7.94 22.43 9.37
N ASP A 65 -9.08 23.02 9.71
CA ASP A 65 -9.28 23.89 10.88
C ASP A 65 -8.96 23.22 12.22
N TYR A 66 -9.11 21.89 12.30
CA TYR A 66 -8.80 21.12 13.51
C TYR A 66 -7.32 20.70 13.62
N LEU A 67 -6.50 20.99 12.61
CA LEU A 67 -5.08 20.69 12.60
C LEU A 67 -4.26 21.94 12.94
N GLN A 68 -3.18 21.77 13.68
CA GLN A 68 -2.33 22.89 14.11
C GLN A 68 -1.46 23.38 12.94
N GLU A 69 -1.33 24.69 12.76
CA GLU A 69 -0.36 25.27 11.82
C GLU A 69 1.07 24.81 12.18
N GLY A 70 1.87 24.48 11.16
CA GLY A 70 3.22 23.93 11.34
C GLY A 70 3.28 22.43 11.68
N SER A 71 2.14 21.78 11.95
CA SER A 71 2.08 20.32 12.10
C SER A 71 2.41 19.59 10.80
N SER A 72 2.66 18.29 10.89
CA SER A 72 2.96 17.45 9.72
C SER A 72 2.04 16.22 9.68
N VAL A 73 1.53 15.92 8.50
CA VAL A 73 0.61 14.81 8.24
C VAL A 73 1.30 13.78 7.36
N TYR A 74 1.39 12.54 7.83
CA TYR A 74 1.83 11.39 7.06
C TYR A 74 0.62 10.52 6.71
N SER A 75 0.37 10.29 5.43
CA SER A 75 -0.78 9.48 4.99
C SER A 75 -0.44 8.63 3.77
N GLY A 76 -1.35 7.70 3.44
CA GLY A 76 -1.41 7.16 2.08
C GLY A 76 -2.29 8.01 1.18
N ASN A 77 -3.24 7.38 0.50
CA ASN A 77 -4.13 8.02 -0.47
C ASN A 77 -5.00 9.11 0.17
N THR A 78 -4.95 10.31 -0.41
CA THR A 78 -5.72 11.50 0.00
C THR A 78 -6.16 12.29 -1.24
N SER A 79 -7.20 13.13 -1.10
CA SER A 79 -7.65 13.98 -2.21
C SER A 79 -6.65 15.10 -2.49
N ALA A 80 -6.59 15.56 -3.75
CA ALA A 80 -5.76 16.70 -4.13
C ALA A 80 -6.23 17.99 -3.44
N ASP A 81 -7.54 18.20 -3.35
CA ASP A 81 -8.14 19.39 -2.75
C ASP A 81 -7.75 19.51 -1.27
N TRP A 82 -7.83 18.43 -0.51
CA TRP A 82 -7.46 18.42 0.91
C TRP A 82 -5.98 18.75 1.12
N ARG A 83 -5.09 18.21 0.26
CA ARG A 83 -3.65 18.54 0.31
C ARG A 83 -3.39 20.02 0.02
N GLN A 84 -4.16 20.64 -0.88
CA GLN A 84 -4.06 22.09 -1.13
C GLN A 84 -4.52 22.91 0.07
N GLU A 85 -5.58 22.49 0.76
CA GLU A 85 -6.05 23.14 1.99
C GLU A 85 -5.01 23.07 3.12
N LEU A 86 -4.36 21.91 3.30
CA LEU A 86 -3.26 21.75 4.26
C LEU A 86 -2.11 22.73 3.96
N ALA A 87 -1.68 22.79 2.70
CA ALA A 87 -0.60 23.67 2.28
C ALA A 87 -0.92 25.16 2.52
N LYS A 88 -2.16 25.59 2.25
CA LYS A 88 -2.61 26.97 2.52
C LYS A 88 -2.55 27.33 4.00
N LYS A 89 -2.73 26.35 4.89
CA LYS A 89 -2.68 26.52 6.35
C LYS A 89 -1.27 26.32 6.93
N GLY A 90 -0.24 26.16 6.09
CA GLY A 90 1.13 25.91 6.56
C GLY A 90 1.32 24.54 7.20
N ILE A 91 0.47 23.55 6.88
CA ILE A 91 0.60 22.17 7.35
C ILE A 91 1.39 21.37 6.31
N SER A 92 2.42 20.68 6.77
CA SER A 92 3.22 19.81 5.90
C SER A 92 2.48 18.49 5.65
N HIS A 93 2.48 18.00 4.42
CA HIS A 93 1.87 16.72 4.06
C HIS A 93 2.89 15.86 3.31
N THR A 94 3.05 14.62 3.77
CA THR A 94 3.96 13.65 3.18
C THR A 94 3.20 12.35 2.91
N ASN A 95 3.14 11.96 1.63
CA ASN A 95 2.52 10.72 1.22
C ASN A 95 3.55 9.57 1.30
N TYR A 96 3.40 8.67 2.26
CA TYR A 96 4.34 7.54 2.38
C TYR A 96 4.22 6.53 1.23
N LEU A 97 3.14 6.58 0.43
CA LEU A 97 3.03 5.81 -0.82
C LEU A 97 3.86 6.36 -1.97
N GLU A 98 4.52 7.51 -1.79
CA GLU A 98 5.50 8.08 -2.73
C GLU A 98 6.94 7.82 -2.27
N ASN A 99 7.15 7.22 -1.10
CA ASN A 99 8.46 6.88 -0.60
C ASN A 99 8.93 5.52 -1.12
N GLU A 100 9.93 5.52 -1.99
CA GLU A 100 10.44 4.31 -2.66
C GLU A 100 10.79 3.18 -1.68
N GLN A 101 11.48 3.48 -0.57
CA GLN A 101 11.86 2.44 0.38
C GLN A 101 10.65 1.81 1.10
N PHE A 102 9.66 2.63 1.47
CA PHE A 102 8.39 2.12 2.00
C PHE A 102 7.66 1.26 0.96
N ILE A 103 7.57 1.73 -0.29
CA ILE A 103 6.88 1.01 -1.38
C ILE A 103 7.50 -0.37 -1.59
N TRP A 104 8.83 -0.47 -1.65
CA TRP A 104 9.52 -1.74 -1.85
C TRP A 104 9.35 -2.69 -0.66
N ARG A 105 9.46 -2.20 0.58
CA ARG A 105 9.23 -3.03 1.78
C ARG A 105 7.78 -3.50 1.88
N ASN A 106 6.82 -2.63 1.58
CA ASN A 106 5.40 -3.00 1.57
C ASN A 106 5.09 -3.98 0.43
N ALA A 107 5.76 -3.87 -0.73
CA ALA A 107 5.65 -4.84 -1.82
C ALA A 107 6.16 -6.23 -1.42
N GLN A 108 7.26 -6.32 -0.68
CA GLN A 108 7.75 -7.58 -0.11
C GLN A 108 6.72 -8.21 0.84
N LEU A 109 6.18 -7.44 1.79
CA LEU A 109 5.12 -7.94 2.69
C LEU A 109 3.87 -8.40 1.91
N THR A 110 3.54 -7.71 0.82
CA THR A 110 2.42 -8.08 -0.05
C THR A 110 2.69 -9.43 -0.73
N ALA A 111 3.93 -9.69 -1.15
CA ALA A 111 4.32 -10.96 -1.75
C ALA A 111 4.24 -12.13 -0.75
N GLU A 112 4.71 -11.96 0.48
CA GLU A 112 4.57 -12.97 1.52
C GLU A 112 3.09 -13.20 1.88
N ALA A 113 2.29 -12.13 1.92
CA ALA A 113 0.87 -12.24 2.27
C ALA A 113 0.09 -12.94 1.16
N PHE A 114 0.47 -12.71 -0.09
CA PHE A 114 -0.06 -13.45 -1.23
C PHE A 114 0.25 -14.95 -1.10
N VAL A 115 1.49 -15.34 -0.77
CA VAL A 115 1.85 -16.75 -0.56
C VAL A 115 1.01 -17.38 0.55
N HIS A 116 0.85 -16.69 1.68
CA HIS A 116 0.01 -17.13 2.79
C HIS A 116 -1.44 -17.37 2.32
N VAL A 117 -2.04 -16.40 1.65
CA VAL A 117 -3.42 -16.49 1.12
C VAL A 117 -3.55 -17.63 0.11
N PHE A 118 -2.57 -17.78 -0.79
CA PHE A 118 -2.58 -18.86 -1.75
C PHE A 118 -2.62 -20.23 -1.06
N TYR A 119 -1.76 -20.45 -0.06
CA TYR A 119 -1.77 -21.69 0.72
C TYR A 119 -3.07 -21.87 1.51
N GLU A 120 -3.59 -20.79 2.11
CA GLU A 120 -4.82 -20.82 2.88
C GLU A 120 -6.02 -21.24 2.01
N GLN A 121 -6.18 -20.63 0.84
CA GLN A 121 -7.35 -20.80 -0.01
C GLN A 121 -7.28 -22.06 -0.88
N THR A 122 -6.11 -22.39 -1.41
CA THR A 122 -5.99 -23.49 -2.38
C THR A 122 -5.64 -24.82 -1.75
N LYS A 123 -4.97 -24.80 -0.58
CA LYS A 123 -4.32 -25.98 0.02
C LYS A 123 -3.40 -26.72 -0.98
N ARG A 124 -2.81 -26.01 -1.94
CA ARG A 124 -1.87 -26.54 -2.94
C ARG A 124 -0.48 -25.98 -2.73
N GLN A 125 0.55 -26.75 -3.08
CA GLN A 125 1.92 -26.24 -3.14
C GLN A 125 2.11 -25.26 -4.31
N ILE A 126 3.04 -24.31 -4.16
CA ILE A 126 3.46 -23.36 -5.20
C ILE A 126 4.47 -23.99 -6.17
N ALA A 127 5.40 -24.81 -5.67
CA ALA A 127 6.45 -25.44 -6.48
C ALA A 127 5.87 -26.23 -7.66
N GLY A 128 6.43 -25.96 -8.86
CA GLY A 128 6.01 -26.56 -10.13
C GLY A 128 4.65 -26.08 -10.66
N LYS A 129 4.02 -25.07 -10.06
CA LYS A 129 2.82 -24.41 -10.60
C LYS A 129 3.18 -23.25 -11.51
N HIS A 130 2.27 -22.92 -12.42
CA HIS A 130 2.40 -21.77 -13.31
C HIS A 130 1.58 -20.60 -12.76
N PHE A 131 2.23 -19.44 -12.64
CA PHE A 131 1.60 -18.17 -12.32
C PHE A 131 1.84 -17.16 -13.43
N TYR A 132 0.77 -16.54 -13.90
CA TYR A 132 0.81 -15.30 -14.66
C TYR A 132 0.78 -14.13 -13.69
N ILE A 133 1.71 -13.19 -13.82
CA ILE A 133 1.72 -11.95 -13.05
C ILE A 133 1.38 -10.80 -13.98
N ALA A 134 0.17 -10.26 -13.86
CA ALA A 134 -0.23 -9.10 -14.63
C ALA A 134 0.28 -7.82 -13.96
N GLY A 135 1.13 -7.10 -14.69
CA GLY A 135 1.84 -5.91 -14.23
C GLY A 135 3.21 -6.23 -13.66
N PHE A 136 4.21 -5.45 -14.06
CA PHE A 136 5.61 -5.60 -13.60
C PHE A 136 6.11 -4.34 -12.86
N GLY A 137 5.26 -3.79 -11.99
CA GLY A 137 5.63 -2.75 -11.03
C GLY A 137 6.27 -3.32 -9.76
N ARG A 138 6.42 -2.52 -8.70
CA ARG A 138 7.06 -2.95 -7.43
C ARG A 138 6.42 -4.21 -6.81
N VAL A 139 5.09 -4.24 -6.71
CA VAL A 139 4.34 -5.40 -6.18
C VAL A 139 4.46 -6.62 -7.10
N GLY A 140 4.28 -6.44 -8.41
CA GLY A 140 4.43 -7.52 -9.39
C GLY A 140 5.82 -8.15 -9.37
N LYS A 141 6.88 -7.32 -9.29
CA LYS A 141 8.28 -7.77 -9.15
C LYS A 141 8.50 -8.57 -7.87
N ALA A 142 8.01 -8.07 -6.72
CA ALA A 142 8.15 -8.78 -5.45
C ALA A 142 7.44 -10.15 -5.47
N ILE A 143 6.22 -10.22 -5.98
CA ILE A 143 5.47 -11.48 -6.09
C ILE A 143 6.17 -12.44 -7.07
N ALA A 144 6.55 -11.97 -8.25
CA ALA A 144 7.26 -12.77 -9.25
C ALA A 144 8.56 -13.36 -8.68
N HIS A 145 9.34 -12.54 -7.97
CA HIS A 145 10.55 -12.97 -7.30
C HIS A 145 10.28 -14.05 -6.26
N THR A 146 9.34 -13.82 -5.33
CA THR A 146 9.00 -14.79 -4.28
C THR A 146 8.53 -16.12 -4.86
N LEU A 147 7.64 -16.09 -5.86
CA LEU A 147 7.11 -17.33 -6.47
C LEU A 147 8.19 -18.09 -7.25
N HIS A 148 9.06 -17.39 -7.95
CA HIS A 148 10.17 -18.00 -8.66
C HIS A 148 11.17 -18.68 -7.69
N GLN A 149 11.46 -18.05 -6.55
CA GLN A 149 12.28 -18.68 -5.49
C GLN A 149 11.60 -19.92 -4.86
N LEU A 150 10.27 -19.95 -4.86
CA LEU A 150 9.47 -21.13 -4.48
C LEU A 150 9.32 -22.16 -5.61
N GLN A 151 10.14 -22.06 -6.67
CA GLN A 151 10.20 -23.00 -7.79
C GLN A 151 8.91 -23.04 -8.62
N ALA A 152 8.16 -21.94 -8.67
CA ALA A 152 7.07 -21.78 -9.61
C ALA A 152 7.58 -21.36 -11.00
N THR A 153 6.87 -21.77 -12.05
CA THR A 153 7.01 -21.16 -13.37
C THR A 153 6.28 -19.83 -13.35
N VAL A 154 6.96 -18.73 -13.68
CA VAL A 154 6.40 -17.38 -13.65
C VAL A 154 6.42 -16.78 -15.05
N THR A 155 5.25 -16.29 -15.50
CA THR A 155 5.11 -15.52 -16.73
C THR A 155 4.67 -14.10 -16.39
N ILE A 156 5.47 -13.11 -16.75
CA ILE A 156 5.12 -11.69 -16.61
C ILE A 156 4.27 -11.25 -17.79
N VAL A 157 3.16 -10.61 -17.47
CA VAL A 157 2.15 -10.15 -18.43
C VAL A 157 2.08 -8.62 -18.34
N ALA A 158 2.56 -7.93 -19.37
CA ALA A 158 2.68 -6.47 -19.37
C ALA A 158 2.43 -5.88 -20.76
N ARG A 159 2.07 -4.59 -20.81
CA ARG A 159 1.87 -3.84 -22.07
C ARG A 159 3.15 -3.19 -22.59
N ALA A 160 4.07 -2.86 -21.69
CA ALA A 160 5.29 -2.15 -22.01
C ALA A 160 6.40 -3.12 -22.38
N ASP A 161 6.95 -2.99 -23.58
CA ASP A 161 8.05 -3.83 -24.06
C ASP A 161 9.28 -3.75 -23.15
N GLU A 162 9.55 -2.58 -22.56
CA GLU A 162 10.63 -2.38 -21.58
C GLU A 162 10.46 -3.28 -20.34
N GLN A 163 9.22 -3.42 -19.84
CA GLN A 163 8.93 -4.29 -18.69
C GLN A 163 9.07 -5.77 -19.06
N LEU A 164 8.67 -6.16 -20.27
CA LEU A 164 8.83 -7.53 -20.76
C LEU A 164 10.31 -7.85 -20.96
N ALA A 165 11.08 -6.95 -21.56
CA ALA A 165 12.52 -7.11 -21.72
C ALA A 165 13.23 -7.25 -20.34
N GLU A 166 12.88 -6.40 -19.38
CA GLU A 166 13.39 -6.50 -18.00
C GLU A 166 13.05 -7.86 -17.38
N ALA A 167 11.81 -8.31 -17.50
CA ALA A 167 11.37 -9.60 -16.98
C ALA A 167 12.12 -10.80 -17.60
N GLY A 168 12.35 -10.76 -18.92
CA GLY A 168 13.10 -11.78 -19.63
C GLY A 168 14.56 -11.87 -19.16
N VAL A 169 15.22 -10.73 -18.95
CA VAL A 169 16.60 -10.69 -18.40
C VAL A 169 16.67 -11.27 -16.99
N LEU A 170 15.61 -11.07 -16.19
CA LEU A 170 15.49 -11.62 -14.84
C LEU A 170 15.11 -13.12 -14.81
N GLY A 171 14.94 -13.76 -15.97
CA GLY A 171 14.70 -15.20 -16.10
C GLY A 171 13.23 -15.61 -16.06
N TYR A 172 12.29 -14.66 -16.17
CA TYR A 172 10.87 -14.96 -16.27
C TYR A 172 10.45 -15.21 -17.72
N ASN A 173 9.39 -16.00 -17.91
CA ASN A 173 8.67 -16.00 -19.18
C ASN A 173 7.93 -14.66 -19.34
N THR A 174 7.63 -14.28 -20.57
CA THR A 174 7.00 -12.99 -20.87
C THR A 174 5.84 -13.17 -21.85
N LEU A 175 4.77 -12.40 -21.63
CA LEU A 175 3.59 -12.38 -22.49
C LEU A 175 3.10 -10.94 -22.64
N LEU A 176 2.92 -10.49 -23.88
CA LEU A 176 2.32 -9.19 -24.15
C LEU A 176 0.86 -9.17 -23.70
N LEU A 177 0.46 -8.12 -22.99
CA LEU A 177 -0.93 -7.93 -22.56
C LEU A 177 -1.73 -7.14 -23.61
N ASP A 178 -2.62 -7.83 -24.30
CA ASP A 178 -3.55 -7.29 -25.30
C ASP A 178 -4.92 -7.99 -25.26
N GLU A 179 -5.80 -7.67 -26.21
CA GLU A 179 -7.15 -8.25 -26.30
C GLU A 179 -7.16 -9.74 -26.68
N THR A 180 -6.08 -10.22 -27.30
CA THR A 180 -5.91 -11.61 -27.73
C THR A 180 -5.33 -12.49 -26.64
N THR A 181 -4.78 -11.88 -25.59
CA THR A 181 -4.17 -12.58 -24.45
C THR A 181 -5.18 -13.53 -23.80
N LYS A 182 -4.76 -14.79 -23.61
CA LYS A 182 -5.53 -15.85 -22.97
C LYS A 182 -4.70 -16.52 -21.87
N PHE A 183 -5.34 -16.80 -20.75
CA PHE A 183 -4.78 -17.59 -19.67
C PHE A 183 -5.39 -18.98 -19.72
N THR A 184 -4.55 -20.00 -19.89
CA THR A 184 -5.00 -21.36 -20.23
C THR A 184 -4.90 -22.36 -19.08
N HIS A 185 -4.03 -22.11 -18.10
CA HIS A 185 -3.77 -23.01 -16.99
C HIS A 185 -3.08 -22.28 -15.83
N GLY A 186 -3.09 -22.86 -14.63
CA GLY A 186 -2.41 -22.27 -13.47
C GLY A 186 -3.22 -21.15 -12.83
N TYR A 187 -2.54 -20.08 -12.44
CA TYR A 187 -3.10 -18.98 -11.66
C TYR A 187 -2.75 -17.63 -12.28
N LEU A 188 -3.65 -16.66 -12.15
CA LEU A 188 -3.38 -15.27 -12.51
C LEU A 188 -3.30 -14.44 -11.24
N VAL A 189 -2.22 -13.69 -11.07
CA VAL A 189 -2.08 -12.69 -10.02
C VAL A 189 -2.10 -11.32 -10.66
N ASN A 190 -3.16 -10.55 -10.42
CA ASN A 190 -3.27 -9.19 -10.93
C ASN A 190 -2.67 -8.18 -9.96
N THR A 191 -1.78 -7.33 -10.49
CA THR A 191 -1.23 -6.17 -9.78
C THR A 191 -1.55 -4.84 -10.47
N ILE A 192 -2.24 -4.87 -11.61
CA ILE A 192 -2.60 -3.68 -12.38
C ILE A 192 -3.89 -3.09 -11.79
N PRO A 193 -3.88 -1.84 -11.28
CA PRO A 193 -5.05 -1.20 -10.67
C PRO A 193 -5.96 -0.58 -11.75
N ALA A 194 -6.40 -1.39 -12.71
CA ALA A 194 -7.28 -0.96 -13.79
C ALA A 194 -8.10 -2.12 -14.33
N GLN A 195 -9.32 -1.84 -14.79
CA GLN A 195 -10.19 -2.85 -15.39
C GLN A 195 -9.71 -3.21 -16.80
N TRP A 196 -9.15 -4.41 -16.96
CA TRP A 196 -8.60 -4.89 -18.24
C TRP A 196 -8.98 -6.33 -18.57
N LEU A 197 -9.28 -7.15 -17.57
CA LEU A 197 -9.56 -8.57 -17.72
C LEU A 197 -11.03 -8.77 -18.11
N ASN A 198 -11.24 -9.36 -19.29
CA ASN A 198 -12.52 -9.94 -19.65
C ASN A 198 -12.59 -11.38 -19.09
N PRO A 199 -13.68 -11.82 -18.43
CA PRO A 199 -13.82 -13.19 -17.93
C PRO A 199 -13.56 -14.28 -18.99
N ASN A 200 -13.83 -14.00 -20.27
CA ASN A 200 -13.55 -14.92 -21.38
C ASN A 200 -12.05 -15.09 -21.69
N GLN A 201 -11.18 -14.30 -21.06
CA GLN A 201 -9.72 -14.41 -21.18
C GLN A 201 -9.11 -15.29 -20.08
N SER A 202 -9.77 -15.44 -18.92
CA SER A 202 -9.23 -16.23 -17.79
C SER A 202 -9.47 -17.73 -17.93
N GLY A 203 -10.41 -18.20 -18.77
CA GLY A 203 -10.40 -19.55 -19.33
C GLY A 203 -10.27 -20.74 -18.34
N ALA A 204 -10.69 -20.57 -17.08
CA ALA A 204 -10.56 -21.48 -15.93
C ALA A 204 -9.33 -21.30 -14.99
N VAL A 205 -8.50 -20.28 -15.16
CA VAL A 205 -7.50 -19.91 -14.13
C VAL A 205 -8.15 -19.17 -12.98
N HIS A 206 -7.72 -19.46 -11.75
CA HIS A 206 -8.11 -18.68 -10.60
C HIS A 206 -7.32 -17.37 -10.56
N VAL A 207 -8.03 -16.26 -10.36
CA VAL A 207 -7.52 -14.90 -10.38
C VAL A 207 -7.44 -14.38 -8.95
N PHE A 208 -6.23 -14.10 -8.51
CA PHE A 208 -5.95 -13.38 -7.27
C PHE A 208 -5.65 -11.93 -7.63
N ASP A 209 -6.57 -11.02 -7.34
CA ASP A 209 -6.36 -9.60 -7.55
C ASP A 209 -5.83 -8.95 -6.29
N VAL A 210 -4.56 -8.54 -6.31
CA VAL A 210 -3.90 -7.83 -5.20
C VAL A 210 -3.76 -6.34 -5.47
N SER A 211 -4.35 -5.84 -6.56
CA SER A 211 -4.34 -4.43 -6.90
C SER A 211 -5.34 -3.63 -6.06
N SER A 212 -5.16 -2.31 -6.02
CA SER A 212 -6.16 -1.42 -5.43
C SER A 212 -7.44 -1.40 -6.27
N VAL A 213 -8.53 -0.91 -5.66
CA VAL A 213 -9.78 -0.58 -6.38
C VAL A 213 -9.45 0.21 -7.65
N PRO A 214 -10.03 -0.13 -8.82
CA PRO A 214 -11.20 -1.00 -9.03
C PRO A 214 -10.93 -2.50 -9.20
N GLY A 215 -9.68 -2.97 -9.14
CA GLY A 215 -9.33 -4.33 -9.58
C GLY A 215 -9.34 -4.49 -11.10
N CYS A 216 -9.22 -5.74 -11.60
CA CYS A 216 -9.02 -6.00 -13.03
C CYS A 216 -10.25 -6.36 -13.85
N LEU A 217 -11.37 -6.76 -13.23
CA LEU A 217 -12.55 -7.20 -13.99
C LEU A 217 -13.26 -6.03 -14.68
N LYS A 218 -13.49 -6.14 -16.01
CA LYS A 218 -14.19 -5.14 -16.83
C LYS A 218 -15.69 -5.00 -16.53
N HIS A 219 -16.34 -6.08 -16.10
CA HIS A 219 -17.75 -6.10 -15.74
C HIS A 219 -17.88 -6.57 -14.29
N ALA A 220 -18.82 -6.00 -13.55
CA ALA A 220 -19.04 -6.29 -12.12
C ALA A 220 -19.61 -7.70 -11.85
N ASP A 221 -19.70 -8.54 -12.88
CA ASP A 221 -20.11 -9.93 -12.74
C ASP A 221 -18.99 -10.69 -12.02
N SER A 222 -19.23 -10.98 -10.74
CA SER A 222 -18.36 -11.79 -9.93
C SER A 222 -18.17 -13.17 -10.59
N SER A 223 -16.93 -13.55 -10.80
CA SER A 223 -16.57 -14.92 -11.17
C SER A 223 -16.26 -15.69 -9.88
N GLU A 224 -16.70 -16.95 -9.76
CA GLU A 224 -16.28 -17.84 -8.67
C GLU A 224 -14.76 -18.07 -8.65
N TYR A 225 -14.08 -17.77 -9.77
CA TYR A 225 -12.63 -17.87 -9.94
C TYR A 225 -11.92 -16.53 -9.73
N TYR A 226 -12.56 -15.52 -9.14
CA TYR A 226 -11.96 -14.22 -8.88
C TYR A 226 -12.03 -13.83 -7.41
N THR A 227 -10.87 -13.56 -6.82
CA THR A 227 -10.76 -13.10 -5.43
C THR A 227 -9.96 -11.80 -5.38
N ILE A 228 -10.56 -10.74 -4.82
CA ILE A 228 -9.87 -9.48 -4.53
C ILE A 228 -9.30 -9.46 -3.12
N HIS A 229 -8.04 -9.04 -3.00
CA HIS A 229 -7.25 -9.07 -1.79
C HIS A 229 -6.71 -7.67 -1.46
N LEU A 230 -7.55 -6.89 -0.77
CA LEU A 230 -7.15 -5.56 -0.29
C LEU A 230 -6.40 -5.66 1.04
N LYS A 231 -5.48 -4.71 1.26
CA LYS A 231 -4.76 -4.52 2.54
C LYS A 231 -4.01 -5.77 3.04
N LEU A 232 -3.50 -6.61 2.14
CA LEU A 232 -2.85 -7.88 2.46
C LEU A 232 -1.84 -7.80 3.63
N PRO A 233 -0.84 -6.89 3.62
CA PRO A 233 0.09 -6.77 4.73
C PRO A 233 -0.59 -6.47 6.07
N GLY A 234 -1.54 -5.54 6.10
CA GLY A 234 -2.22 -5.12 7.34
C GLY A 234 -3.14 -6.17 7.91
N LYS A 235 -3.64 -7.09 7.07
CA LYS A 235 -4.49 -8.20 7.49
C LYS A 235 -3.69 -9.41 8.00
N HIS A 236 -2.62 -9.77 7.29
CA HIS A 236 -1.91 -11.03 7.55
C HIS A 236 -0.61 -10.85 8.34
N PHE A 237 0.05 -9.70 8.24
CA PHE A 237 1.30 -9.37 8.93
C PHE A 237 1.27 -7.96 9.55
N PRO A 238 0.31 -7.67 10.45
CA PRO A 238 0.09 -6.33 10.96
C PRO A 238 1.29 -5.79 11.77
N GLU A 239 2.06 -6.66 12.43
CA GLU A 239 3.27 -6.27 13.17
C GLU A 239 4.38 -5.78 12.23
N ASP A 240 4.72 -6.57 11.20
CA ASP A 240 5.74 -6.18 10.22
C ASP A 240 5.30 -4.97 9.41
N ALA A 241 4.02 -4.91 9.03
CA ALA A 241 3.44 -3.78 8.33
C ALA A 241 3.49 -2.48 9.16
N ALA A 242 3.27 -2.58 10.47
CA ALA A 242 3.40 -1.47 11.40
C ALA A 242 4.86 -1.04 11.54
N ALA A 243 5.79 -1.98 11.69
CA ALA A 243 7.22 -1.69 11.81
C ALA A 243 7.76 -0.97 10.57
N VAL A 244 7.42 -1.44 9.36
CA VAL A 244 7.78 -0.78 8.09
C VAL A 244 7.22 0.63 8.01
N LEU A 245 5.97 0.83 8.44
CA LEU A 245 5.34 2.15 8.44
C LEU A 245 6.00 3.11 9.42
N VAL A 246 6.20 2.69 10.67
CA VAL A 246 6.83 3.50 11.73
C VAL A 246 8.24 3.91 11.33
N ASP A 247 9.05 2.96 10.84
CA ASP A 247 10.40 3.26 10.35
C ASP A 247 10.38 4.30 9.22
N ALA A 248 9.43 4.21 8.29
CA ALA A 248 9.32 5.16 7.19
C ALA A 248 8.95 6.57 7.68
N VAL A 249 7.90 6.70 8.51
CA VAL A 249 7.42 8.02 8.95
C VAL A 249 8.37 8.69 9.93
N LEU A 250 9.08 7.93 10.77
CA LEU A 250 10.11 8.50 11.64
C LEU A 250 11.27 9.07 10.83
N ARG A 251 11.72 8.38 9.78
CA ARG A 251 12.77 8.89 8.88
C ARG A 251 12.32 10.16 8.16
N MET A 252 11.10 10.16 7.59
CA MET A 252 10.52 11.36 6.98
C MET A 252 10.47 12.54 7.95
N SER A 253 10.06 12.29 9.20
CA SER A 253 10.01 13.35 10.22
C SER A 253 11.37 13.95 10.58
N ILE A 254 12.44 13.16 10.47
CA ILE A 254 13.81 13.62 10.72
C ILE A 254 14.29 14.49 9.55
N ASP A 255 14.08 14.04 8.32
CA ASP A 255 14.47 14.77 7.10
C ASP A 255 13.76 16.13 7.00
N GLU A 256 12.48 16.17 7.36
CA GLU A 256 11.69 17.41 7.44
C GLU A 256 12.25 18.40 8.46
N ARG A 257 12.63 17.94 9.66
CA ARG A 257 13.26 18.79 10.68
C ARG A 257 14.62 19.31 10.24
N GLY A 258 15.44 18.47 9.61
CA GLY A 258 16.73 18.88 9.05
C GLY A 258 16.58 19.99 8.01
N THR A 259 15.59 19.87 7.12
CA THR A 259 15.33 20.87 6.08
C THR A 259 14.82 22.20 6.63
N LYS A 260 14.00 22.18 7.69
CA LYS A 260 13.51 23.42 8.35
C LYS A 260 14.65 24.19 9.02
N CYS A 261 15.53 23.52 9.78
CA CYS A 261 16.70 24.16 10.40
C CYS A 261 17.65 24.81 9.38
N SER A 262 17.84 24.20 8.21
CA SER A 262 18.71 24.76 7.17
C SER A 262 18.17 26.07 6.60
N LYS A 263 16.84 26.16 6.38
CA LYS A 263 16.20 27.35 5.83
C LYS A 263 16.17 28.52 6.80
N GLU A 264 15.99 28.24 8.10
CA GLU A 264 16.04 29.26 9.15
C GLU A 264 17.45 29.87 9.23
N ASN A 265 18.51 29.05 9.16
CA ASN A 265 19.90 29.53 9.21
C ASN A 265 20.37 30.27 7.94
N GLU A 266 19.69 30.12 6.80
CA GLU A 266 19.97 30.90 5.57
C GLU A 266 19.21 32.24 5.52
N SER A 267 18.28 32.45 6.45
CA SER A 267 17.43 33.64 6.53
C SER A 267 17.95 34.71 7.51
N ASP A 268 19.00 34.39 8.26
CA ASP A 268 19.71 35.26 9.22
C ASP A 268 21.01 35.83 8.61
#